data_AF-A0A9E5Y0E0-F1
#
_entry.id   AF-A0A9E5Y0E0-F1
#
_cell.length_a   1.000
_cell.length_b   1.000
_cell.length_c   1.000
_cell.angle_alpha   90.00
_cell.angle_beta   90.00
_cell.angle_gamma   90.00
#
_symmetry.space_group_name_H-M   'P 1'
#
loop_
_entity.id
_entity.type
_entity.pdbx_description
1 polymer ?
#
loop_
_entity_poly.entity_id
_entity_poly.type
_entity_poly.pdbx_seq_one_letter_code
_entity_poly.pdbx_strand_id
1 'polypeptide(L)'
;NSLLYRYDHVSIGLSTGVFASIGIYCSIRAMTYGKKGAKDAFMVLLSGLALLGFLGTGKGRIDVTAHFFGFLAGLVVGMVVWYLGKVSKRAIFQHDILFGTLAVLEVVGCWVLALSHG
;
A
#
# COMPACT_ATOMS: atom_id res chain seq x y z
N ASN A 1 11.63 -35.30 -12.38
CA ASN A 1 12.21 -34.69 -11.16
C ASN A 1 11.50 -33.38 -10.86
N SER A 2 10.20 -33.45 -10.56
CA SER A 2 9.31 -32.30 -10.35
C SER A 2 8.93 -32.12 -8.86
N LEU A 3 9.64 -32.81 -7.96
CA LEU A 3 9.41 -32.77 -6.51
C LEU A 3 10.22 -31.67 -5.79
N LEU A 4 10.94 -30.83 -6.53
CA LEU A 4 11.87 -29.83 -5.99
C LEU A 4 11.53 -28.38 -6.41
N TYR A 5 10.25 -28.11 -6.72
CA TYR A 5 9.76 -26.76 -7.02
C TYR A 5 8.84 -26.26 -5.91
N ARG A 6 9.25 -26.46 -4.65
CA ARG A 6 8.47 -26.13 -3.46
C ARG A 6 9.18 -24.99 -2.71
N TYR A 7 8.50 -23.83 -2.66
CA TYR A 7 8.63 -22.78 -1.63
C TYR A 7 9.61 -21.60 -1.78
N ASP A 8 9.96 -21.15 -2.99
CA ASP A 8 10.69 -19.87 -3.17
C ASP A 8 9.86 -18.72 -3.78
N HIS A 9 8.54 -18.82 -3.77
CA HIS A 9 7.67 -17.71 -4.14
C HIS A 9 7.30 -16.88 -2.91
N VAL A 10 8.31 -16.32 -2.22
CA VAL A 10 8.07 -15.17 -1.34
C VAL A 10 7.57 -14.05 -2.25
N SER A 11 6.25 -13.91 -2.27
CA SER A 11 5.40 -13.01 -3.07
C SER A 11 6.14 -11.93 -3.85
N ILE A 12 6.42 -12.21 -5.14
CA ILE A 12 7.07 -11.31 -6.12
C ILE A 12 6.37 -9.93 -6.20
N GLY A 13 5.10 -9.84 -5.78
CA GLY A 13 4.30 -8.61 -5.78
C GLY A 13 4.03 -7.97 -4.41
N LEU A 14 4.54 -8.52 -3.29
CA LEU A 14 4.24 -8.00 -1.95
C LEU A 14 4.70 -6.53 -1.80
N SER A 15 5.92 -6.23 -2.23
CA SER A 15 6.45 -4.86 -2.16
C SER A 15 5.64 -3.89 -3.01
N THR A 16 5.20 -4.30 -4.20
CA THR A 16 4.29 -3.54 -5.06
C THR A 16 2.97 -3.24 -4.35
N GLY A 17 2.41 -4.22 -3.63
CA GLY A 17 1.21 -4.04 -2.80
C GLY A 17 1.41 -3.07 -1.64
N VAL A 18 2.58 -3.09 -0.99
CA VAL A 18 2.95 -2.13 0.06
C VAL A 18 2.99 -0.71 -0.51
N PHE A 19 3.67 -0.51 -1.65
CA PHE A 19 3.73 0.82 -2.28
C PHE A 19 2.36 1.29 -2.77
N ALA A 20 1.51 0.40 -3.29
CA ALA A 20 0.13 0.72 -3.62
C ALA A 20 -0.67 1.19 -2.38
N SER A 21 -0.50 0.52 -1.24
CA SER A 21 -1.15 0.90 0.01
C SER A 21 -0.70 2.29 0.50
N ILE A 22 0.61 2.58 0.41
CA ILE A 22 1.17 3.90 0.71
C ILE A 22 0.57 4.97 -0.23
N GLY A 23 0.44 4.67 -1.53
CA GLY A 23 -0.18 5.56 -2.51
C GLY A 23 -1.66 5.87 -2.21
N ILE A 24 -2.45 4.85 -1.83
CA ILE A 24 -3.85 5.03 -1.41
C ILE A 24 -3.94 5.97 -0.21
N TYR A 25 -3.10 5.75 0.81
CA TYR A 25 -3.09 6.59 2.01
C TYR A 25 -2.70 8.04 1.69
N CYS A 26 -1.64 8.24 0.88
CA CYS A 26 -1.16 9.57 0.52
C CYS A 26 -2.20 10.35 -0.27
N SER A 27 -2.87 9.73 -1.25
CA SER A 27 -3.91 10.40 -2.05
C SER A 27 -5.12 10.81 -1.20
N ILE A 28 -5.65 9.91 -0.36
CA ILE A 28 -6.79 10.23 0.53
C ILE A 28 -6.44 11.38 1.47
N ARG A 29 -5.24 11.37 2.07
CA ARG A 29 -4.78 12.43 2.97
C ARG A 29 -4.51 13.73 2.24
N ALA A 30 -3.89 13.69 1.06
CA ALA A 30 -3.65 14.86 0.23
C ALA A 30 -4.96 15.54 -0.20
N MET A 31 -5.97 14.78 -0.60
CA MET A 31 -7.30 15.33 -0.93
C MET A 31 -8.05 15.87 0.29
N THR A 32 -7.82 15.30 1.46
CA THR A 32 -8.42 15.77 2.72
C THR A 32 -7.76 17.07 3.19
N TYR A 33 -6.43 17.16 3.14
CA TYR A 33 -5.68 18.37 3.50
C TYR A 33 -5.66 19.44 2.42
N GLY A 34 -5.88 19.10 1.15
CA GLY A 34 -6.01 20.06 0.05
C GLY A 34 -7.13 21.08 0.28
N LYS A 35 -8.10 20.75 1.14
CA LYS A 35 -9.12 21.71 1.62
C LYS A 35 -8.56 22.81 2.52
N LYS A 36 -7.44 22.57 3.20
CA LYS A 36 -6.73 23.52 4.06
C LYS A 36 -5.66 24.31 3.28
N GLY A 37 -5.09 23.70 2.24
CA GLY A 37 -4.19 24.38 1.30
C GLY A 37 -3.43 23.41 0.40
N ALA A 38 -3.01 23.89 -0.78
CA ALA A 38 -2.24 23.11 -1.74
C ALA A 38 -0.88 22.66 -1.18
N LYS A 39 -0.27 23.47 -0.29
CA LYS A 39 1.00 23.15 0.37
C LYS A 39 0.89 21.88 1.20
N ASP A 40 -0.15 21.73 2.01
CA ASP A 40 -0.31 20.57 2.89
C ASP A 40 -0.54 19.28 2.09
N ALA A 41 -1.32 19.36 1.00
CA ALA A 41 -1.50 18.25 0.07
C ALA A 41 -0.17 17.83 -0.58
N PHE A 42 0.62 18.82 -1.00
CA PHE A 42 1.94 18.58 -1.59
C PHE A 42 2.93 17.95 -0.59
N MET A 43 2.92 18.39 0.67
CA MET A 43 3.77 17.80 1.72
C MET A 43 3.45 16.34 1.99
N VAL A 44 2.17 15.94 1.91
CA VAL A 44 1.76 14.53 2.04
C VAL A 44 2.26 13.68 0.87
N LEU A 45 2.16 14.19 -0.36
CA LEU A 45 2.67 13.45 -1.54
C LEU A 45 4.20 13.33 -1.47
N LEU A 46 4.90 14.40 -1.09
CA LEU A 46 6.35 14.39 -0.88
C LEU A 46 6.79 13.37 0.18
N SER A 47 6.04 13.23 1.26
CA SER A 47 6.36 12.23 2.29
C SER A 47 6.13 10.79 1.80
N GLY A 48 5.11 10.56 0.95
CA GLY A 48 4.94 9.29 0.23
C GLY A 48 6.10 8.97 -0.72
N LEU A 49 6.56 9.96 -1.48
CA LEU A 49 7.76 9.85 -2.34
C LEU A 49 9.03 9.60 -1.54
N ALA A 50 9.19 10.25 -0.39
CA ALA A 50 10.32 10.02 0.51
C ALA A 50 10.31 8.59 1.07
N LEU A 51 9.14 8.05 1.43
CA LEU A 51 8.99 6.64 1.83
C LEU A 51 9.30 5.68 0.68
N LEU A 52 8.92 6.01 -0.55
CA LEU A 52 9.29 5.24 -1.74
C LEU A 52 10.80 5.22 -1.96
N GLY A 53 11.47 6.36 -1.79
CA GLY A 53 12.93 6.43 -1.80
C GLY A 53 13.53 5.57 -0.69
N PHE A 54 13.06 5.72 0.54
CA PHE A 54 13.62 5.05 1.70
C PHE A 54 13.44 3.53 1.72
N LEU A 55 12.23 3.05 1.37
CA LEU A 55 11.88 1.63 1.39
C LEU A 55 12.10 0.95 0.05
N GLY A 56 11.95 1.70 -1.04
CA GLY A 56 11.89 1.18 -2.40
C GLY A 56 13.23 1.20 -3.13
N THR A 57 14.25 1.85 -2.55
CA THR A 57 15.62 1.89 -3.09
C THR A 57 16.59 1.23 -2.12
N GLY A 58 17.32 0.22 -2.59
CA GLY A 58 18.23 -0.59 -1.77
C GLY A 58 19.26 -1.33 -2.63
N LYS A 59 20.10 -2.15 -2.01
CA LYS A 59 21.16 -2.91 -2.72
C LYS A 59 20.64 -4.29 -3.14
N GLY A 60 20.77 -4.63 -4.43
CA GLY A 60 20.36 -5.94 -4.99
C GLY A 60 19.59 -5.81 -6.31
N ARG A 61 19.00 -6.91 -6.83
CA ARG A 61 18.02 -6.90 -7.92
C ARG A 61 16.67 -6.41 -7.38
N ILE A 62 16.53 -5.09 -7.21
CA ILE A 62 15.30 -4.45 -6.73
C ILE A 62 14.57 -3.83 -7.92
N ASP A 63 13.28 -4.15 -8.06
CA ASP A 63 12.42 -3.58 -9.09
C ASP A 63 11.80 -2.26 -8.61
N VAL A 64 12.63 -1.21 -8.65
CA VAL A 64 12.21 0.17 -8.30
C VAL A 64 11.05 0.63 -9.17
N THR A 65 10.99 0.16 -10.41
CA THR A 65 9.93 0.47 -11.36
C THR A 65 8.60 -0.12 -10.91
N ALA A 66 8.58 -1.38 -10.46
CA ALA A 66 7.39 -1.99 -9.86
C ALA A 66 6.93 -1.24 -8.61
N HIS A 67 7.85 -0.80 -7.74
CA HIS A 67 7.52 0.01 -6.57
C HIS A 67 6.87 1.34 -6.95
N PHE A 68 7.43 2.04 -7.94
CA PHE A 68 6.91 3.31 -8.44
C PHE A 68 5.52 3.16 -9.07
N PHE A 69 5.32 2.15 -9.93
CA PHE A 69 4.02 1.90 -10.53
C PHE A 69 2.98 1.40 -9.53
N GLY A 70 3.39 0.61 -8.53
CA GLY A 70 2.53 0.25 -7.39
C GLY A 70 2.04 1.49 -6.66
N PHE A 71 2.95 2.40 -6.29
CA PHE A 71 2.61 3.67 -5.66
C PHE A 71 1.68 4.54 -6.52
N LEU A 72 1.96 4.67 -7.81
CA LEU A 72 1.13 5.45 -8.73
C LEU A 72 -0.28 4.86 -8.90
N ALA A 73 -0.39 3.55 -9.04
CA ALA A 73 -1.67 2.85 -9.07
C ALA A 73 -2.45 3.09 -7.77
N GLY A 74 -1.78 3.02 -6.62
CA GLY A 74 -2.35 3.35 -5.32
C GLY A 74 -2.88 4.79 -5.23
N LEU A 75 -2.15 5.77 -5.75
CA LEU A 75 -2.61 7.17 -5.81
C LEU A 75 -3.92 7.28 -6.60
N VAL A 76 -4.00 6.65 -7.78
CA VAL A 76 -5.20 6.66 -8.62
C VAL A 76 -6.38 6.01 -7.88
N VAL A 77 -6.18 4.83 -7.31
CA VAL A 77 -7.21 4.11 -6.55
C VAL A 77 -7.71 4.94 -5.37
N GLY A 78 -6.82 5.51 -4.56
CA GLY A 78 -7.21 6.30 -3.41
C GLY A 78 -7.94 7.60 -3.78
N MET A 79 -7.59 8.23 -4.91
CA MET A 79 -8.37 9.36 -5.44
C MET A 79 -9.78 8.95 -5.86
N VAL A 80 -9.93 7.81 -6.55
CA VAL A 80 -11.24 7.25 -6.93
C VAL A 80 -12.06 6.92 -5.68
N VAL A 81 -11.46 6.23 -4.71
CA VAL A 81 -12.12 5.89 -3.43
C VAL A 81 -12.56 7.14 -2.68
N TRP A 82 -11.72 8.17 -2.59
CA TRP A 82 -12.10 9.43 -1.94
C TRP A 82 -13.23 10.15 -2.67
N TYR A 83 -13.24 10.13 -4.00
CA TYR A 83 -14.30 10.75 -4.81
C TYR A 83 -15.62 10.00 -4.66
N LEU A 84 -15.60 8.67 -4.80
CA LEU A 84 -16.76 7.81 -4.59
C LEU A 84 -17.24 7.84 -3.14
N GLY A 85 -16.33 8.00 -2.18
CA GLY A 85 -16.66 8.03 -0.76
C GLY A 85 -17.33 9.30 -0.26
N LYS A 86 -17.47 10.31 -1.13
CA LYS A 86 -18.42 11.41 -0.91
C LYS A 86 -19.88 10.93 -0.99
N VAL A 87 -20.12 9.75 -1.56
CA VAL A 87 -21.42 9.07 -1.58
C VAL A 87 -21.54 8.23 -0.30
N SER A 88 -22.29 8.71 0.69
CA SER A 88 -22.55 8.07 2.00
C SER A 88 -21.34 7.74 2.88
N LYS A 89 -20.99 8.67 3.78
CA LYS A 89 -19.94 8.49 4.82
C LYS A 89 -20.22 7.35 5.82
N ARG A 90 -21.48 6.91 5.95
CA ARG A 90 -21.91 5.91 6.95
C ARG A 90 -21.62 4.48 6.52
N ALA A 91 -21.64 4.19 5.22
CA ALA A 91 -21.35 2.87 4.67
C ALA A 91 -19.84 2.54 4.71
N ILE A 92 -18.98 3.54 4.52
CA ILE A 92 -17.53 3.34 4.34
C ILE A 92 -16.82 3.03 5.66
N PHE A 93 -17.22 3.67 6.76
CA PHE A 93 -16.55 3.50 8.06
C PHE A 93 -16.66 2.06 8.61
N GLN A 94 -17.74 1.34 8.29
CA GLN A 94 -17.93 -0.05 8.75
C GLN A 94 -17.10 -1.04 7.93
N HIS A 95 -16.96 -0.80 6.62
CA HIS A 95 -16.16 -1.65 5.74
C HIS A 95 -14.65 -1.38 5.90
N ASP A 96 -14.23 -0.14 6.16
CA ASP A 96 -12.82 0.22 6.35
C ASP A 96 -12.18 -0.48 7.55
N ILE A 97 -12.89 -0.59 8.68
CA ILE A 97 -12.38 -1.30 9.86
C ILE A 97 -12.25 -2.79 9.56
N LEU A 98 -13.21 -3.38 8.84
CA LEU A 98 -13.17 -4.79 8.49
C LEU A 98 -11.99 -5.11 7.55
N PHE A 99 -11.82 -4.33 6.48
CA PHE A 99 -10.68 -4.51 5.56
C PHE A 99 -9.34 -4.23 6.23
N GLY A 100 -9.26 -3.21 7.08
CA GLY A 100 -8.05 -2.93 7.88
C GLY A 100 -7.73 -4.07 8.85
N THR A 101 -8.74 -4.64 9.51
CA THR A 101 -8.55 -5.77 10.43
C THR A 101 -8.13 -7.03 9.69
N LEU A 102 -8.75 -7.33 8.55
CA LEU A 102 -8.38 -8.47 7.70
C LEU A 102 -6.94 -8.35 7.20
N ALA A 103 -6.52 -7.16 6.76
CA ALA A 103 -5.14 -6.93 6.33
C ALA A 103 -4.13 -7.15 7.47
N VAL A 104 -4.42 -6.69 8.69
CA VAL A 104 -3.57 -6.94 9.87
C VAL A 104 -3.50 -8.43 10.19
N LEU A 105 -4.63 -9.14 10.18
CA LEU A 105 -4.68 -10.58 10.44
C LEU A 105 -3.89 -11.37 9.39
N GLU A 106 -3.91 -10.95 8.14
CA GLU A 106 -3.17 -11.58 7.06
C GLU A 106 -1.65 -11.39 7.23
N VAL A 107 -1.21 -10.17 7.57
CA VAL A 107 0.21 -9.90 7.89
C VAL A 107 0.68 -10.72 9.08
N VAL A 108 -0.11 -10.77 10.17
CA VAL A 108 0.21 -11.57 11.35
C VAL A 108 0.22 -13.07 11.03
N GLY A 109 -0.74 -13.54 10.23
CA GLY A 109 -0.82 -14.93 9.78
C GLY A 109 0.40 -15.35 8.96
N CYS A 110 0.85 -14.50 8.04
CA CYS A 110 2.08 -14.72 7.27
C CYS A 110 3.32 -14.82 8.19
N TRP A 111 3.41 -13.98 9.22
CA TRP A 111 4.51 -14.03 10.19
C TRP A 111 4.50 -15.29 11.06
N VAL A 112 3.34 -15.70 11.57
CA VAL A 112 3.21 -16.93 12.35
C VAL A 112 3.54 -18.17 11.51
N LEU A 113 3.14 -18.18 10.24
CA LEU A 113 3.48 -19.26 9.32
C LEU A 113 4.97 -19.31 8.99
N ALA A 114 5.60 -18.16 8.76
CA ALA A 114 7.04 -18.07 8.53
C ALA A 114 7.86 -18.53 9.73
N LEU A 115 7.45 -18.18 10.96
CA LEU A 115 8.13 -18.60 12.18
C LEU A 115 7.86 -20.07 12.56
N SER A 116 6.77 -20.67 12.08
CA SER A 116 6.45 -22.07 12.34
C SER A 116 7.04 -23.06 11.33
N HIS A 117 7.55 -22.55 10.20
CA HIS A 117 8.22 -23.34 9.15
C HIS A 117 9.71 -22.97 8.97
N GLY A 118 10.27 -22.15 9.88
CA GLY A 118 11.67 -21.74 9.90
C GLY A 118 12.48 -22.39 11.01
#